data_AF-A0A256YK71-F1
#
_entry.id   AF-A0A256YK71-F1
#
_cell.length_a   1.000
_cell.length_b   1.000
_cell.length_c   1.000
_cell.angle_alpha   90.00
_cell.angle_beta   90.00
_cell.angle_gamma   90.00
#
_symmetry.space_group_name_H-M   'P 1'
#
loop_
_entity.id
_entity.type
_entity.pdbx_description
1 polymer ?
#
loop_
_entity_poly.entity_id
_entity_poly.type
_entity_poly.pdbx_seq_one_letter_code
_entity_poly.pdbx_strand_id
1 'polypeptide(L)'
;MSSYLSELKTKLVGRLSGYRFIDKGPNVFVIVKEQEVLATVKDQGDYIIVTIAGKDYKYDKWYTKPEHLANVLVNYFSSKS
;
A
#
# COMPACT_ATOMS: atom_id res chain seq x y z
N MET A 1 2.17 -7.72 11.49
CA MET A 1 1.45 -7.16 10.33
C MET A 1 0.38 -8.17 9.90
N SER A 2 -0.80 -7.74 9.41
CA SER A 2 -1.77 -8.71 8.85
C SER A 2 -1.18 -9.49 7.67
N SER A 3 -1.68 -10.69 7.41
CA SER A 3 -1.20 -11.53 6.29
C SER A 3 -1.34 -10.80 4.96
N TYR A 4 -2.50 -10.17 4.74
CA TYR A 4 -2.78 -9.38 3.55
C TYR A 4 -1.74 -8.27 3.34
N LEU A 5 -1.49 -7.44 4.36
CA LEU A 5 -0.54 -6.32 4.23
C LEU A 5 0.90 -6.81 4.07
N SER A 6 1.27 -7.93 4.70
CA SER A 6 2.60 -8.52 4.57
C SER A 6 2.84 -8.99 3.12
N GLU A 7 1.85 -9.66 2.52
CA GLU A 7 1.90 -10.09 1.13
C GLU A 7 1.93 -8.89 0.17
N LEU A 8 1.06 -7.90 0.39
CA LEU A 8 1.03 -6.67 -0.39
C LEU A 8 2.40 -5.95 -0.36
N LYS A 9 2.97 -5.74 0.83
CA LYS A 9 4.27 -5.09 1.01
C LYS A 9 5.37 -5.85 0.26
N THR A 10 5.38 -7.18 0.36
CA THR A 10 6.37 -8.03 -0.33
C THR A 10 6.33 -7.84 -1.84
N LYS A 11 5.13 -7.77 -2.42
CA LYS A 11 4.93 -7.53 -3.85
C LYS A 11 5.34 -6.12 -4.31
N LEU A 12 5.21 -5.13 -3.42
CA LEU A 12 5.59 -3.75 -3.71
C LEU A 12 7.10 -3.51 -3.65
N VAL A 13 7.81 -4.12 -2.69
CA VAL A 13 9.26 -3.92 -2.48
C VAL A 13 10.07 -4.23 -3.73
N GLY A 14 9.71 -5.28 -4.48
CA GLY A 14 10.41 -5.65 -5.73
C GLY A 14 10.08 -4.77 -6.95
N ARG A 15 9.06 -3.91 -6.86
CA ARG A 15 8.49 -3.19 -8.02
C ARG A 15 8.59 -1.68 -7.92
N LEU A 16 8.78 -1.15 -6.70
CA LEU A 16 8.90 0.28 -6.43
C LEU A 16 10.30 0.62 -5.92
N SER A 17 11.28 0.60 -6.83
CA SER A 17 12.66 1.00 -6.51
C SER A 17 12.72 2.46 -6.05
N GLY A 18 13.51 2.75 -5.01
CA GLY A 18 13.62 4.07 -4.41
C GLY A 18 12.50 4.42 -3.41
N TYR A 19 11.47 3.58 -3.29
CA TYR A 19 10.45 3.72 -2.25
C TYR A 19 10.83 2.89 -1.01
N ARG A 20 10.44 3.37 0.16
CA ARG A 20 10.59 2.69 1.45
C ARG A 20 9.21 2.39 2.04
N PHE A 21 9.12 1.26 2.73
CA PHE A 21 7.89 0.78 3.34
C PHE A 21 8.08 0.67 4.85
N ILE A 22 7.48 1.57 5.61
CA ILE A 22 7.68 1.69 7.05
C ILE A 22 6.44 1.21 7.78
N ASP A 23 6.62 0.26 8.69
CA ASP A 23 5.53 -0.29 9.50
C ASP A 23 5.20 0.72 10.61
N LYS A 24 3.93 1.11 10.71
CA LYS A 24 3.44 2.05 11.74
C LYS A 24 2.62 1.34 12.82
N GLY A 25 2.38 0.03 12.66
CA GLY A 25 1.61 -0.78 13.58
C GLY A 25 1.25 -2.14 12.99
N PRO A 26 0.47 -2.96 13.70
CA PRO A 26 0.14 -4.32 13.29
C PRO A 26 -0.72 -4.36 12.01
N ASN A 27 -1.47 -3.31 11.70
CA ASN A 27 -2.39 -3.25 10.57
C ASN A 27 -2.16 -2.01 9.70
N VAL A 28 -0.95 -1.45 9.72
CA VAL A 28 -0.65 -0.24 8.96
C VAL A 28 0.81 -0.14 8.56
N PHE A 29 1.05 0.21 7.31
CA PHE A 29 2.36 0.68 6.84
C PHE A 29 2.21 1.94 5.99
N VAL A 30 3.31 2.67 5.84
CA VAL A 30 3.40 3.85 4.97
C VAL A 30 4.39 3.62 3.85
N ILE A 31 4.09 4.20 2.68
CA ILE A 31 4.96 4.24 1.52
C ILE A 31 5.63 5.61 1.49
N VAL A 32 6.96 5.62 1.47
CA VAL A 32 7.79 6.82 1.59
C VAL A 32 8.73 6.92 0.39
N LYS A 33 8.87 8.11 -0.20
CA LYS A 33 9.90 8.43 -1.19
C LYS A 33 10.51 9.77 -0.81
N GLU A 34 11.83 9.93 -0.92
CA GLU A 34 12.51 11.23 -0.66
C GLU A 34 12.16 11.87 0.71
N GLN A 35 11.94 11.02 1.74
CA GLN A 35 11.55 11.41 3.10
C GLN A 35 10.09 11.88 3.26
N GLU A 36 9.29 11.90 2.19
CA GLU A 36 7.87 12.22 2.23
C GLU A 36 7.00 10.96 2.29
N VAL A 37 5.95 11.00 3.12
CA VAL A 37 4.92 9.96 3.16
C VAL A 37 3.96 10.18 2.00
N LEU A 38 4.00 9.30 1.01
CA LEU A 38 3.15 9.37 -0.18
C LEU A 38 1.82 8.63 0.01
N ALA A 39 1.84 7.55 0.79
CA ALA A 39 0.64 6.81 1.10
C ALA A 39 0.66 6.17 2.47
N THR A 40 -0.53 5.99 3.04
CA THR A 40 -0.76 5.14 4.21
C THR A 40 -1.69 3.99 3.82
N VAL A 41 -1.30 2.76 4.11
CA VAL A 41 -2.10 1.56 3.82
C VAL A 41 -2.51 0.93 5.14
N LYS A 42 -3.81 0.84 5.39
CA LYS A 42 -4.41 0.31 6.62
C LYS A 42 -5.29 -0.89 6.32
N ASP A 43 -5.18 -1.89 7.18
CA ASP A 43 -6.09 -3.04 7.21
C ASP A 43 -7.16 -2.80 8.29
N GLN A 44 -8.42 -2.82 7.87
CA GLN A 44 -9.60 -2.61 8.72
C GLN A 44 -10.55 -3.81 8.66
N GLY A 45 -10.02 -5.03 8.74
CA GLY A 45 -10.83 -6.25 8.74
C GLY A 45 -11.19 -6.66 7.32
N ASP A 46 -12.40 -6.40 6.86
CA ASP A 46 -12.85 -6.76 5.49
C ASP A 46 -12.28 -5.86 4.40
N TYR A 47 -11.73 -4.71 4.80
CA TYR A 47 -11.29 -3.67 3.87
C TYR A 47 -9.83 -3.30 4.05
N ILE A 48 -9.21 -2.89 2.94
CA ILE A 48 -7.97 -2.14 2.93
C ILE A 48 -8.28 -0.69 2.59
N ILE A 49 -7.81 0.23 3.43
CA ILE A 49 -7.87 1.66 3.17
C ILE A 49 -6.50 2.13 2.74
N VAL A 50 -6.42 2.70 1.54
CA VAL A 50 -5.23 3.37 1.04
C VAL A 50 -5.49 4.87 1.05
N THR A 51 -4.76 5.62 1.84
CA THR A 51 -4.80 7.09 1.84
C THR A 51 -3.66 7.62 0.99
N ILE A 52 -3.96 8.37 -0.08
CA ILE A 52 -2.98 9.04 -0.94
C ILE A 52 -3.41 10.51 -1.11
N ALA A 53 -2.49 11.45 -0.85
CA ALA A 53 -2.76 12.89 -0.96
C ALA A 53 -4.05 13.34 -0.24
N GLY A 54 -4.29 12.78 0.96
CA GLY A 54 -5.46 13.08 1.79
C GLY A 54 -6.78 12.44 1.33
N LYS A 55 -6.77 11.63 0.27
CA LYS A 55 -7.95 10.89 -0.21
C LYS A 55 -7.86 9.43 0.17
N ASP A 56 -8.98 8.89 0.68
CA ASP A 56 -9.11 7.48 1.04
C ASP A 56 -9.71 6.68 -0.11
N TYR A 57 -9.02 5.59 -0.44
CA TYR A 57 -9.45 4.58 -1.41
C TYR A 57 -9.70 3.28 -0.66
N LYS A 58 -10.96 2.83 -0.69
CA LYS A 58 -11.41 1.63 0.01
C LYS A 58 -11.43 0.44 -0.95
N TYR A 59 -10.76 -0.63 -0.57
CA TYR A 59 -10.70 -1.89 -1.32
C TYR A 59 -11.29 -3.02 -0.50
N ASP A 60 -12.29 -3.69 -1.05
CA ASP A 60 -12.88 -4.88 -0.45
C ASP A 60 -11.97 -6.09 -0.68
N LYS A 61 -11.56 -6.77 0.39
CA LYS A 61 -10.63 -7.91 0.31
C LYS A 61 -11.23 -9.14 -0.35
N TRP A 62 -12.55 -9.27 -0.37
CA TRP A 62 -13.23 -10.39 -1.05
C TRP A 62 -12.97 -10.34 -2.56
N TYR A 63 -12.79 -9.14 -3.11
CA TYR A 63 -12.59 -8.92 -4.54
C TYR A 63 -11.19 -8.41 -4.90
N THR A 64 -10.48 -7.82 -3.94
CA THR A 64 -9.15 -7.24 -4.16
C THR A 64 -8.10 -8.13 -3.52
N LYS A 65 -7.45 -8.97 -4.33
CA LYS A 65 -6.29 -9.74 -3.88
C LYS A 65 -5.07 -8.81 -3.69
N PRO A 66 -4.11 -9.15 -2.81
CA PRO A 66 -2.88 -8.37 -2.62
C PRO A 66 -2.14 -8.06 -3.93
N GLU A 67 -2.10 -9.01 -4.86
CA GLU A 67 -1.52 -8.81 -6.20
C GLU A 67 -2.25 -7.73 -7.01
N HIS A 68 -3.58 -7.70 -6.98
CA HIS A 68 -4.35 -6.70 -7.71
C HIS A 68 -4.06 -5.29 -7.18
N LEU A 69 -4.09 -5.13 -5.86
CA LEU A 69 -3.78 -3.84 -5.23
C LEU A 69 -2.32 -3.43 -5.46
N ALA A 70 -1.37 -4.37 -5.43
CA ALA A 70 0.02 -4.10 -5.76
C ALA A 70 0.17 -3.51 -7.17
N ASN A 71 -0.51 -4.09 -8.17
CA ASN A 71 -0.51 -3.58 -9.54
C ASN A 71 -1.07 -2.15 -9.63
N VAL A 72 -2.20 -1.88 -8.95
CA VAL A 72 -2.81 -0.54 -8.90
C VAL A 72 -1.84 0.49 -8.32
N LEU A 73 -1.22 0.18 -7.18
CA LEU A 73 -0.28 1.09 -6.52
C LEU A 73 0.98 1.30 -7.35
N VAL A 74 1.53 0.24 -7.96
CA VAL A 74 2.71 0.36 -8.85
C VAL A 74 2.39 1.29 -10.02
N ASN A 75 1.27 1.07 -10.72
CA ASN A 75 0.87 1.92 -11.83
C ASN A 75 0.69 3.38 -11.39
N TYR A 76 0.04 3.61 -10.25
CA TYR A 76 -0.16 4.95 -9.71
C TYR A 76 1.18 5.66 -9.47
N PHE A 77 2.12 5.02 -8.77
CA PHE A 77 3.41 5.62 -8.41
C PHE A 77 4.39 5.73 -9.58
N SER A 78 4.32 4.81 -10.55
CA SER A 78 5.14 4.87 -11.78
C SER A 78 4.64 5.95 -12.74
N SER A 79 3.33 6.18 -12.84
CA SER A 79 2.76 7.22 -13.73
C SER A 79 3.03 8.67 -13.27
N LYS A 80 3.45 8.83 -12.01
CA LYS A 80 3.72 10.11 -11.34
C LYS A 80 5.22 10.43 -11.24
N SER A 81 6.10 9.48 -11.59
CA SER A 81 7.56 9.64 -11.55
C SER A 81 8.11 10.16 -12.87
#